data_AF-F4FYI8-F1
#
_entry.id   AF-F4FYI8-F1
#
_cell.length_a   1.000
_cell.length_b   1.000
_cell.length_c   1.000
_cell.angle_alpha   90.00
_cell.angle_beta   90.00
_cell.angle_gamma   90.00
#
_symmetry.space_group_name_H-M   'P 1'
#
loop_
_entity.id
_entity.type
_entity.pdbx_description
1 polymer ?
#
loop_
_entity_poly.entity_id
_entity_poly.type
_entity_poly.pdbx_seq_one_letter_code
_entity_poly.pdbx_strand_id
1 'polypeptide(L)'
;MNFPQSVVEGSGEALAHIVAAASILKSMNELTLDSVEIVRKYVDNWIMSVVPLDYVPGMAEFLGGKLRRSILDVLDEISEEELGQTLEMIPPIKRSIDEGDVPLDFAEAEVRMERVLRSLGLEVNELGRFLENLAILEKMKRLITLFVLAIGISSVRDRLWIVESQ
;
A
#
# COMPACT_ATOMS: atom_id res chain seq x y z
N MET A 1 -8.24 -4.02 22.99
CA MET A 1 -8.53 -5.27 22.27
C MET A 1 -7.18 -5.75 21.75
N ASN A 2 -6.63 -6.84 22.30
CA ASN A 2 -5.34 -7.37 21.83
C ASN A 2 -5.61 -8.14 20.55
N PHE A 3 -5.13 -7.64 19.42
CA PHE A 3 -5.08 -8.44 18.19
C PHE A 3 -4.03 -9.56 18.39
N PRO A 4 -4.33 -10.81 18.01
CA PRO A 4 -3.37 -11.90 18.16
C PRO A 4 -2.12 -11.60 17.32
N GLN A 5 -0.93 -11.70 17.92
CA GLN A 5 0.37 -11.50 17.26
C GLN A 5 0.58 -12.41 16.03
N SER A 6 -0.18 -13.49 15.89
CA SER A 6 -0.08 -14.45 14.79
C SER A 6 -0.78 -14.05 13.48
N VAL A 7 -1.48 -12.91 13.44
CA VAL A 7 -2.20 -12.44 12.22
C VAL A 7 -1.31 -11.52 11.36
N VAL A 8 -0.12 -11.17 11.84
CA VAL A 8 0.68 -10.05 11.29
C VAL A 8 1.81 -10.51 10.36
N GLU A 9 2.45 -11.65 10.67
CA GLU A 9 3.53 -12.21 9.84
C GLU A 9 2.98 -12.88 8.58
N GLY A 10 3.60 -12.58 7.43
CA GLY A 10 3.24 -13.09 6.11
C GLY A 10 2.03 -12.40 5.49
N SER A 11 1.47 -11.36 6.12
CA SER A 11 0.30 -10.64 5.57
C SER A 11 0.66 -9.85 4.31
N GLY A 12 1.88 -9.32 4.22
CA GLY A 12 2.39 -8.62 3.04
C GLY A 12 2.71 -9.58 1.90
N GLU A 13 3.37 -10.70 2.21
CA GLU A 13 3.65 -11.77 1.25
C GLU A 13 2.35 -12.36 0.68
N ALA A 14 1.38 -12.68 1.55
CA ALA A 14 0.09 -13.21 1.12
C ALA A 14 -0.68 -12.22 0.25
N LEU A 15 -0.63 -10.91 0.55
CA LEU A 15 -1.21 -9.89 -0.31
C LEU A 15 -0.53 -9.86 -1.69
N ALA A 16 0.80 -9.93 -1.75
CA ALA A 16 1.52 -9.94 -3.01
C ALA A 16 1.15 -11.16 -3.89
N HIS A 17 1.05 -12.35 -3.30
CA HIS A 17 0.59 -13.56 -3.99
C HIS A 17 -0.82 -13.41 -4.58
N ILE A 18 -1.75 -12.86 -3.79
CA ILE A 18 -3.14 -12.66 -4.23
C ILE A 18 -3.21 -11.61 -5.34
N VAL A 19 -2.45 -10.52 -5.24
CA VAL A 19 -2.32 -9.52 -6.31
C VAL A 19 -1.76 -10.17 -7.57
N ALA A 20 -0.72 -11.01 -7.47
CA ALA A 20 -0.13 -11.70 -8.62
C ALA A 20 -1.11 -12.65 -9.32
N ALA A 21 -1.83 -13.47 -8.55
CA ALA A 21 -2.86 -14.34 -9.10
C ALA A 21 -3.95 -13.52 -9.83
N ALA A 22 -4.41 -12.42 -9.23
CA ALA A 22 -5.42 -11.55 -9.83
C ALA A 22 -4.90 -10.81 -11.08
N SER A 23 -3.64 -10.38 -11.10
CA SER A 23 -2.99 -9.78 -12.28
C SER A 23 -2.89 -10.77 -13.44
N ILE A 24 -2.63 -12.07 -13.17
CA ILE A 24 -2.66 -13.12 -14.20
C ILE A 24 -4.08 -13.26 -14.77
N LEU A 25 -5.10 -13.36 -13.92
CA LEU A 25 -6.50 -13.43 -14.38
C LEU A 25 -6.89 -12.21 -15.22
N LYS A 26 -6.43 -11.02 -14.82
CA LYS A 26 -6.60 -9.78 -15.58
C LYS A 26 -5.96 -9.87 -16.97
N SER A 27 -4.75 -10.42 -17.07
CA SER A 27 -4.03 -10.59 -18.35
C SER A 27 -4.74 -11.57 -19.30
N MET A 28 -5.44 -12.56 -18.73
CA MET A 28 -6.23 -13.55 -19.46
C MET A 28 -7.66 -13.07 -19.79
N ASN A 29 -8.03 -11.85 -19.35
CA ASN A 29 -9.39 -11.33 -19.43
C ASN A 29 -10.43 -12.23 -18.70
N GLU A 30 -10.00 -12.86 -17.60
CA GLU A 30 -10.78 -13.74 -16.73
C GLU A 30 -10.98 -13.17 -15.31
N LEU A 31 -10.58 -11.90 -15.09
CA LEU A 31 -10.76 -11.23 -13.80
C LEU A 31 -12.25 -11.04 -13.48
N THR A 32 -12.69 -11.54 -12.33
CA THR A 32 -14.05 -11.41 -11.82
C THR A 32 -14.14 -10.42 -10.66
N LEU A 33 -15.36 -9.99 -10.32
CA LEU A 33 -15.60 -9.19 -9.12
C LEU A 33 -15.20 -9.93 -7.84
N ASP A 34 -15.49 -11.23 -7.74
CA ASP A 34 -15.08 -12.05 -6.60
C ASP A 34 -13.56 -12.05 -6.42
N SER A 35 -12.77 -12.15 -7.50
CA SER A 35 -11.31 -12.07 -7.42
C SER A 35 -10.84 -10.71 -6.91
N VAL A 36 -11.48 -9.63 -7.35
CA VAL A 36 -11.19 -8.26 -6.87
C VAL A 36 -11.56 -8.09 -5.39
N GLU A 37 -12.69 -8.66 -4.94
CA GLU A 37 -13.08 -8.65 -3.53
C GLU A 37 -12.08 -9.41 -2.65
N ILE A 38 -11.54 -10.53 -3.13
CA ILE A 38 -10.48 -11.26 -2.42
C ILE A 38 -9.23 -10.38 -2.29
N VAL A 39 -8.80 -9.70 -3.35
CA VAL A 39 -7.67 -8.75 -3.30
C VAL A 39 -7.93 -7.68 -2.24
N ARG A 40 -9.10 -7.04 -2.25
CA ARG A 40 -9.47 -6.01 -1.27
C ARG A 40 -9.43 -6.53 0.16
N LYS A 41 -9.92 -7.75 0.41
CA LYS A 41 -9.87 -8.37 1.74
C LYS A 41 -8.43 -8.56 2.23
N TYR A 42 -7.51 -8.96 1.36
CA TYR A 42 -6.10 -9.09 1.72
C TYR A 42 -5.42 -7.73 1.91
N VAL A 43 -5.80 -6.72 1.13
CA VAL A 43 -5.37 -5.33 1.34
C VAL A 43 -5.84 -4.84 2.71
N ASP A 44 -7.12 -5.00 3.04
CA ASP A 44 -7.67 -4.62 4.34
C ASP A 44 -6.96 -5.33 5.50
N ASN A 45 -6.72 -6.64 5.37
CA ASN A 45 -5.97 -7.41 6.37
C ASN A 45 -4.55 -6.86 6.58
N TRP A 46 -3.85 -6.53 5.49
CA TRP A 46 -2.52 -5.93 5.58
C TRP A 46 -2.59 -4.52 6.20
N ILE A 47 -3.54 -3.67 5.80
CA ILE A 47 -3.74 -2.34 6.41
C ILE A 47 -3.96 -2.46 7.92
N MET A 48 -4.76 -3.44 8.36
CA MET A 48 -5.02 -3.72 9.78
C MET A 48 -3.75 -4.09 10.58
N SER A 49 -2.66 -4.48 9.93
CA SER A 49 -1.38 -4.71 10.58
C SER A 49 -0.52 -3.45 10.78
N VAL A 50 -0.90 -2.34 10.13
CA VAL A 50 -0.14 -1.07 10.10
C VAL A 50 -0.85 0.05 10.88
N VAL A 51 -2.14 -0.12 11.21
CA VAL A 51 -2.91 0.85 12.01
C VAL A 51 -2.39 0.95 13.46
N PRO A 52 -2.46 2.14 14.11
CA PRO A 52 -3.07 3.39 13.64
C PRO A 52 -2.18 4.19 12.66
N LEU A 53 -2.83 4.91 11.73
CA LEU A 53 -2.17 5.74 10.72
C LEU A 53 -2.14 7.24 11.14
N ASP A 54 -1.10 7.95 10.73
CA ASP A 54 -0.94 9.40 10.94
C ASP A 54 -1.67 10.19 9.83
N TYR A 55 -2.98 9.96 9.75
CA TYR A 55 -3.83 10.55 8.71
C TYR A 55 -4.07 12.04 8.96
N VAL A 56 -3.98 12.84 7.90
CA VAL A 56 -4.38 14.25 7.89
C VAL A 56 -5.44 14.46 6.81
N PRO A 57 -6.48 15.28 7.10
CA PRO A 57 -7.52 15.58 6.11
C PRO A 57 -6.96 16.02 4.75
N GLY A 58 -7.55 15.50 3.67
CA GLY A 58 -7.16 15.81 2.30
C GLY A 58 -6.18 14.82 1.66
N MET A 59 -5.62 13.87 2.42
CA MET A 59 -4.72 12.85 1.87
C MET A 59 -5.41 11.91 0.89
N ALA A 60 -6.57 11.39 1.28
CA ALA A 60 -7.30 10.41 0.47
C ALA A 60 -7.78 11.05 -0.84
N GLU A 61 -8.27 12.29 -0.78
CA GLU A 61 -8.71 13.07 -1.93
C GLU A 61 -7.53 13.38 -2.87
N PHE A 62 -6.39 13.76 -2.30
CA PHE A 62 -5.18 14.00 -3.08
C PHE A 62 -4.70 12.75 -3.79
N LEU A 63 -4.53 11.64 -3.06
CA LEU A 63 -4.09 10.36 -3.61
C LEU A 63 -5.09 9.83 -4.64
N GLY A 64 -6.39 9.90 -4.33
CA GLY A 64 -7.47 9.52 -5.22
C GLY A 64 -7.48 10.30 -6.54
N GLY A 65 -7.12 11.58 -6.52
CA GLY A 65 -6.96 12.40 -7.74
C GLY A 65 -5.67 12.15 -8.52
N LYS A 66 -4.65 11.56 -7.88
CA LYS A 66 -3.30 11.36 -8.46
C LYS A 66 -3.05 9.96 -8.98
N LEU A 67 -3.42 8.94 -8.21
CA LEU A 67 -3.26 7.54 -8.60
C LEU A 67 -3.96 7.32 -9.94
N ARG A 68 -3.34 6.55 -10.83
CA ARG A 68 -3.89 6.27 -12.17
C ARG A 68 -4.08 4.79 -12.46
N ARG A 69 -3.48 3.93 -11.63
CA ARG A 69 -3.40 2.50 -11.85
C ARG A 69 -4.05 1.72 -10.70
N SER A 70 -4.52 0.53 -11.02
CA SER A 70 -4.98 -0.45 -10.03
C SER A 70 -3.78 -1.08 -9.33
N ILE A 71 -3.97 -1.62 -8.13
CA ILE A 71 -2.96 -2.45 -7.48
C ILE A 71 -2.56 -3.66 -8.36
N LEU A 72 -3.47 -4.12 -9.23
CA LEU A 72 -3.21 -5.22 -10.16
C LEU A 72 -2.23 -4.86 -11.28
N ASP A 73 -1.99 -3.56 -11.52
CA ASP A 73 -1.03 -3.09 -12.53
C ASP A 73 0.39 -2.91 -11.96
N VAL A 74 0.56 -3.07 -10.64
CA VAL A 74 1.84 -2.86 -9.95
C VAL A 74 2.92 -3.79 -10.53
N LEU A 75 2.52 -5.03 -10.86
CA LEU A 75 3.43 -6.10 -11.31
C LEU A 75 3.97 -5.91 -12.73
N ASP A 76 3.53 -4.89 -13.45
CA ASP A 76 4.13 -4.50 -14.73
C ASP A 76 5.55 -3.92 -14.53
N GLU A 77 5.85 -3.40 -13.34
CA GLU A 77 7.12 -2.69 -13.03
C GLU A 77 7.91 -3.28 -11.86
N ILE A 78 7.24 -3.98 -10.94
CA ILE A 78 7.88 -4.63 -9.79
C ILE A 78 7.54 -6.13 -9.78
N SER A 79 8.45 -6.96 -9.27
CA SER A 79 8.15 -8.39 -9.10
C SER A 79 7.22 -8.64 -7.92
N GLU A 80 6.54 -9.78 -7.93
CA GLU A 80 5.74 -10.28 -6.81
C GLU A 80 6.57 -10.39 -5.52
N GLU A 81 7.80 -10.92 -5.64
CA GLU A 81 8.74 -11.03 -4.52
C GLU A 81 9.09 -9.63 -3.95
N GLU A 82 9.36 -8.66 -4.82
CA GLU A 82 9.69 -7.30 -4.39
C GLU A 82 8.49 -6.63 -3.70
N LEU A 83 7.28 -6.79 -4.25
CA LEU A 83 6.05 -6.30 -3.63
C LEU A 83 5.84 -6.95 -2.25
N GLY A 84 5.97 -8.28 -2.16
CA GLY A 84 5.81 -9.04 -0.93
C GLY A 84 6.77 -8.59 0.16
N GLN A 85 8.08 -8.52 -0.15
CA GLN A 85 9.09 -8.01 0.77
C GLN A 85 8.80 -6.58 1.22
N THR A 86 8.39 -5.71 0.29
CA THR A 86 8.06 -4.32 0.62
C THR A 86 6.91 -4.24 1.60
N LEU A 87 5.81 -4.94 1.33
CA LEU A 87 4.63 -4.96 2.20
C LEU A 87 4.93 -5.59 3.56
N GLU A 88 5.76 -6.62 3.61
CA GLU A 88 6.13 -7.33 4.85
C GLU A 88 7.06 -6.52 5.75
N MET A 89 7.89 -5.65 5.17
CA MET A 89 8.77 -4.76 5.93
C MET A 89 8.03 -3.63 6.66
N ILE A 90 6.87 -3.17 6.16
CA ILE A 90 6.18 -1.99 6.71
C ILE A 90 5.67 -2.20 8.14
N PRO A 91 4.95 -3.29 8.48
CA PRO A 91 4.43 -3.48 9.84
C PRO A 91 5.49 -3.43 10.96
N PRO A 92 6.64 -4.15 10.90
CA PRO A 92 7.65 -4.06 11.94
C PRO A 92 8.29 -2.67 12.04
N ILE A 93 8.57 -2.03 10.90
CA ILE A 93 9.09 -0.66 10.85
C ILE A 93 8.12 0.32 11.52
N LYS A 94 6.82 0.21 11.20
CA LYS A 94 5.78 1.06 11.80
C LYS A 94 5.71 0.88 13.32
N ARG A 95 5.79 -0.35 13.83
CA ARG A 95 5.81 -0.63 15.27
C ARG A 95 6.99 0.06 15.97
N SER A 96 8.19 -0.05 15.40
CA SER A 96 9.39 0.60 15.96
C SER A 96 9.25 2.14 15.96
N ILE A 97 8.71 2.73 14.90
CA ILE A 97 8.44 4.17 14.85
C ILE A 97 7.37 4.61 15.87
N ASP A 98 6.37 3.77 16.14
CA ASP A 98 5.35 4.04 17.16
C ASP A 98 5.91 4.00 18.59
N GLU A 99 6.93 3.16 18.82
CA GLU A 99 7.70 3.09 20.06
C GLU A 99 8.66 4.29 20.22
N GLY A 100 8.84 5.10 19.17
CA GLY A 100 9.66 6.30 19.17
C GLY A 100 11.08 6.09 18.62
N ASP A 101 11.36 4.92 18.05
CA ASP A 101 12.66 4.58 17.50
C ASP A 101 12.77 4.94 16.02
N VAL A 102 14.01 5.13 15.56
CA VAL A 102 14.35 5.29 14.14
C VAL A 102 14.86 3.95 13.62
N PRO A 103 14.09 3.22 12.80
CA PRO A 103 14.50 1.91 12.29
C PRO A 103 15.67 2.03 11.31
N LEU A 104 16.65 1.13 11.43
CA LEU A 104 17.84 1.13 10.57
C LEU A 104 17.51 0.83 9.09
N ASP A 105 16.45 0.05 8.88
CA ASP A 105 15.92 -0.39 7.59
C ASP A 105 14.92 0.60 6.98
N PHE A 106 14.61 1.72 7.65
CA PHE A 106 13.65 2.69 7.12
C PHE A 106 14.08 3.27 5.77
N ALA A 107 15.37 3.53 5.57
CA ALA A 107 15.87 4.05 4.30
C ALA A 107 15.65 3.05 3.14
N GLU A 108 15.79 1.74 3.40
CA GLU A 108 15.48 0.71 2.40
C GLU A 108 13.97 0.66 2.13
N ALA A 109 13.16 0.71 3.18
CA ALA A 109 11.71 0.73 3.04
C ALA A 109 11.22 1.96 2.27
N GLU A 110 11.81 3.14 2.48
CA GLU A 110 11.50 4.36 1.73
C GLU A 110 11.74 4.17 0.22
N VAL A 111 12.89 3.62 -0.16
CA VAL A 111 13.21 3.34 -1.57
C VAL A 111 12.24 2.33 -2.17
N ARG A 112 11.89 1.27 -1.44
CA ARG A 112 10.94 0.25 -1.90
C ARG A 112 9.52 0.80 -2.02
N MET A 113 9.05 1.56 -1.04
CA MET A 113 7.77 2.27 -1.09
C MET A 113 7.72 3.20 -2.30
N GLU A 114 8.79 3.95 -2.57
CA GLU A 114 8.86 4.83 -3.75
C GLU A 114 8.67 4.05 -5.05
N ARG A 115 9.32 2.90 -5.22
CA ARG A 115 9.18 2.07 -6.43
C ARG A 115 7.75 1.58 -6.62
N VAL A 116 7.11 1.11 -5.56
CA VAL A 116 5.69 0.71 -5.58
C VAL A 116 4.79 1.90 -5.91
N LEU A 117 4.97 3.06 -5.25
CA LEU A 117 4.17 4.26 -5.53
C LEU A 117 4.31 4.72 -6.99
N ARG A 118 5.53 4.70 -7.52
CA ARG A 118 5.82 5.05 -8.91
C ARG A 118 5.10 4.12 -9.87
N SER A 119 5.10 2.81 -9.61
CA SER A 119 4.36 1.85 -10.43
C SER A 119 2.84 2.08 -10.38
N LEU A 120 2.31 2.69 -9.32
CA LEU A 120 0.91 3.11 -9.24
C LEU A 120 0.63 4.48 -9.91
N GLY A 121 1.67 5.11 -10.46
CA GLY A 121 1.61 6.41 -11.13
C GLY A 121 1.69 7.60 -10.18
N LEU A 122 2.32 7.45 -9.01
CA LEU A 122 2.51 8.51 -8.01
C LEU A 122 3.99 8.77 -7.77
N GLU A 123 4.43 10.02 -7.92
CA GLU A 123 5.81 10.40 -7.57
C GLU A 123 5.90 10.90 -6.12
N VAL A 124 6.93 10.49 -5.39
CA VAL A 124 7.14 10.91 -3.99
C VAL A 124 7.29 12.44 -3.86
N ASN A 125 7.82 13.10 -4.88
CA ASN A 125 7.90 14.57 -4.92
C ASN A 125 6.51 15.24 -4.83
N GLU A 126 5.45 14.58 -5.32
CA GLU A 126 4.08 15.10 -5.23
C GLU A 126 3.54 15.06 -3.79
N LEU A 127 4.16 14.25 -2.92
CA LEU A 127 3.79 14.09 -1.52
C LEU A 127 4.39 15.16 -0.60
N GLY A 128 5.25 16.04 -1.12
CA GLY A 128 5.97 17.06 -0.35
C GLY A 128 5.05 17.87 0.59
N ARG A 129 3.87 18.26 0.09
CA ARG A 129 2.85 19.00 0.87
C ARG A 129 2.42 18.34 2.18
N PHE A 130 2.60 17.03 2.32
CA PHE A 130 2.24 16.27 3.52
C PHE A 130 3.45 15.97 4.40
N LEU A 131 4.67 16.07 3.85
CA LEU A 131 5.93 15.65 4.46
C LEU A 131 6.82 16.83 4.89
N GLU A 132 6.55 18.02 4.37
CA GLU A 132 7.30 19.26 4.68
C GLU A 132 7.11 19.71 6.14
N ASN A 133 8.18 20.27 6.72
CA ASN A 133 8.20 20.86 8.06
C ASN A 133 7.86 19.90 9.21
N LEU A 134 8.00 18.59 9.01
CA LEU A 134 7.80 17.57 10.04
C LEU A 134 9.13 17.15 10.68
N ALA A 135 9.06 16.73 11.95
CA ALA A 135 10.18 16.02 12.57
C ALA A 135 10.42 14.68 11.85
N ILE A 136 11.63 14.12 11.95
CA ILE A 136 12.00 12.91 11.20
C ILE A 136 11.03 11.74 11.44
N LEU A 137 10.68 11.46 12.70
CA LEU A 137 9.75 10.38 13.04
C LEU A 137 8.33 10.63 12.51
N GLU A 138 7.86 11.88 12.57
CA GLU A 138 6.55 12.25 12.02
C GLU A 138 6.55 12.09 10.51
N LYS A 139 7.62 12.50 9.82
CA LYS A 139 7.80 12.30 8.38
C LYS A 139 7.76 10.81 8.01
N MET A 140 8.41 9.95 8.82
CA MET A 140 8.40 8.50 8.62
C MET A 140 6.99 7.92 8.78
N LYS A 141 6.27 8.26 9.87
CA LYS A 141 4.86 7.85 10.09
C LYS A 141 3.96 8.30 8.94
N ARG A 142 4.19 9.52 8.47
CA ARG A 142 3.42 10.15 7.41
C ARG A 142 3.65 9.49 6.05
N LEU A 143 4.90 9.15 5.72
CA LEU A 143 5.22 8.43 4.49
C LEU A 143 4.57 7.04 4.48
N ILE A 144 4.66 6.29 5.57
CA ILE A 144 3.97 5.00 5.72
C ILE A 144 2.47 5.19 5.54
N THR A 145 1.88 6.22 6.15
CA THR A 145 0.45 6.50 6.00
C THR A 145 0.05 6.75 4.54
N LEU A 146 0.81 7.58 3.82
CA LEU A 146 0.56 7.85 2.40
C LEU A 146 0.70 6.59 1.55
N PHE A 147 1.71 5.76 1.83
CA PHE A 147 1.92 4.48 1.18
C PHE A 147 0.73 3.53 1.40
N VAL A 148 0.32 3.33 2.65
CA VAL A 148 -0.82 2.47 3.03
C VAL A 148 -2.11 2.95 2.36
N LEU A 149 -2.39 4.26 2.37
CA LEU A 149 -3.55 4.82 1.69
C LEU A 149 -3.49 4.61 0.18
N ALA A 150 -2.31 4.73 -0.44
CA ALA A 150 -2.15 4.54 -1.87
C ALA A 150 -2.46 3.09 -2.29
N ILE A 151 -2.02 2.10 -1.50
CA ILE A 151 -2.37 0.68 -1.67
C ILE A 151 -3.88 0.47 -1.50
N GLY A 152 -4.47 1.02 -0.43
CA GLY A 152 -5.91 0.93 -0.20
C GLY A 152 -6.73 1.50 -1.35
N ILE A 153 -6.42 2.71 -1.80
CA ILE A 153 -7.13 3.38 -2.90
C ILE A 153 -6.91 2.65 -4.24
N SER A 154 -5.69 2.17 -4.53
CA SER A 154 -5.43 1.46 -5.79
C SER A 154 -6.14 0.10 -5.85
N SER A 155 -6.44 -0.54 -4.70
CA SER A 155 -7.20 -1.80 -4.63
C SER A 155 -8.68 -1.69 -4.99
N VAL A 156 -9.25 -0.48 -4.92
CA VAL A 156 -10.64 -0.22 -5.33
C VAL A 156 -10.73 0.40 -6.72
N ARG A 157 -9.59 0.71 -7.33
CA ARG A 157 -9.47 1.45 -8.60
C ARG A 157 -9.46 0.54 -9.82
N ASP A 158 -10.44 -0.36 -9.91
CA ASP A 158 -10.59 -1.24 -11.07
C ASP A 158 -11.55 -0.68 -12.12
N ARG A 159 -11.24 -0.97 -13.40
CA ARG A 159 -12.04 -0.56 -14.57
C ARG A 159 -13.50 -1.00 -14.50
N LEU A 160 -13.82 -2.07 -13.77
CA LEU A 160 -15.19 -2.53 -13.55
C LEU A 160 -16.06 -1.46 -12.86
N TRP A 161 -15.47 -0.68 -11.94
CA TRP A 161 -16.18 0.38 -11.24
C TRP A 161 -16.48 1.59 -12.14
N ILE A 162 -15.63 1.85 -13.15
CA ILE A 162 -15.82 2.95 -14.10
C ILE A 162 -16.97 2.66 -15.08
N VAL A 163 -17.28 1.37 -15.33
CA VAL A 163 -18.37 0.98 -16.24
C VAL A 163 -19.74 1.01 -15.55
N GLU A 164 -19.81 0.80 -14.24
CA GLU A 164 -21.08 0.88 -13.47
C GLU A 164 -21.38 2.28 -12.90
N SER A 165 -20.41 3.21 -12.95
CA SER A 165 -20.57 4.59 -12.44
C SER A 165 -20.79 5.65 -13.52
N GLN A 166 -20.99 5.24 -14.78
CA GLN A 166 -21.44 6.07 -15.90
C GLN A 166 -22.84 5.65 -16.36
#